data_AF-A0A2G1W1P0-F1
#
_entry.id   AF-A0A2G1W1P0-F1
#
_cell.length_a   1.000
_cell.length_b   1.000
_cell.length_c   1.000
_cell.angle_alpha   90.00
_cell.angle_beta   90.00
_cell.angle_gamma   90.00
#
_symmetry.space_group_name_H-M   'P 1'
#
loop_
_entity.id
_entity.type
_entity.pdbx_description
1 polymer ?
#
loop_
_entity_poly.entity_id
_entity_poly.type
_entity_poly.pdbx_seq_one_letter_code
_entity_poly.pdbx_strand_id
1 'polypeptide(L)'
;MSKRDALYDELFDEDGVRLSEDAETNVDNGRRLLGATLVGVMDRSIESALETVSGGNAFRDESPLHAERQELCGAFASMTDAQRDAVRELVRDNASLMLFGICSKLDQFPGFEVAVHLRTLPTDDPEMRDFVIASGDHDELHGSYHQWVDDYSDQLTEGG
;
A
#
# COMPACT_ATOMS: atom_id res chain seq x y z
N MET A 1 16.06 2.71 1.33
CA MET A 1 15.56 1.37 1.03
C MET A 1 14.27 1.25 1.81
N SER A 2 13.15 1.11 1.12
CA SER A 2 11.82 0.97 1.72
C SER A 2 11.75 -0.34 2.49
N LYS A 3 10.95 -0.42 3.55
CA LYS A 3 10.71 -1.70 4.24
C LYS A 3 10.23 -2.82 3.28
N ARG A 4 9.53 -2.45 2.21
CA ARG A 4 9.05 -3.38 1.17
C ARG A 4 10.14 -3.96 0.29
N ASP A 5 11.28 -3.26 0.13
CA ASP A 5 12.36 -3.71 -0.76
C ASP A 5 12.89 -5.09 -0.31
N ALA A 6 13.01 -5.30 1.01
CA ALA A 6 13.44 -6.58 1.57
C ALA A 6 12.48 -7.74 1.22
N LEU A 7 11.16 -7.49 1.23
CA LEU A 7 10.17 -8.49 0.83
C LEU A 7 10.31 -8.81 -0.66
N TYR A 8 10.50 -7.80 -1.50
CA TYR A 8 10.64 -8.02 -2.94
C TYR A 8 11.92 -8.78 -3.27
N ASP A 9 13.04 -8.46 -2.62
CA ASP A 9 14.31 -9.20 -2.79
C ASP A 9 14.20 -10.67 -2.30
N GLU A 10 13.38 -10.92 -1.28
CA GLU A 10 13.09 -12.26 -0.76
C GLU A 10 12.25 -13.09 -1.74
N LEU A 11 11.14 -12.51 -2.23
CA LEU A 11 10.11 -13.24 -2.97
C LEU A 11 10.31 -13.25 -4.48
N PHE A 12 11.11 -12.33 -5.02
CA PHE A 12 11.38 -12.25 -6.45
C PHE A 12 12.80 -12.66 -6.82
N ASP A 13 12.94 -13.22 -8.01
CA ASP A 13 14.20 -13.34 -8.74
C ASP A 13 14.08 -12.73 -10.14
N GLU A 14 15.05 -13.04 -11.00
CA GLU A 14 15.10 -12.58 -12.39
C GLU A 14 13.88 -13.06 -13.20
N ASP A 15 13.21 -14.13 -12.75
CA ASP A 15 12.10 -14.82 -13.43
C ASP A 15 10.74 -14.61 -12.72
N GLY A 16 10.62 -13.64 -11.81
CA GLY A 16 9.37 -13.30 -11.13
C GLY A 16 9.24 -13.87 -9.72
N VAL A 17 8.04 -14.26 -9.30
CA VAL A 17 7.81 -14.72 -7.92
C VAL A 17 8.29 -16.16 -7.75
N ARG A 18 9.13 -16.39 -6.73
CA ARG A 18 9.59 -17.72 -6.32
C ARG A 18 8.45 -18.53 -5.71
N LEU A 19 7.85 -19.43 -6.49
CA LEU A 19 6.81 -20.33 -6.01
C LEU A 19 7.40 -21.49 -5.20
N SER A 20 6.82 -21.76 -4.04
CA SER A 20 7.11 -22.95 -3.21
C SER A 20 6.33 -24.17 -3.70
N GLU A 21 6.85 -25.37 -3.45
CA GLU A 21 6.06 -26.61 -3.60
C GLU A 21 4.98 -26.73 -2.52
N ASP A 22 5.17 -26.06 -1.39
CA ASP A 22 4.17 -25.96 -0.33
C ASP A 22 3.13 -24.89 -0.65
N ALA A 23 1.87 -25.31 -0.75
CA ALA A 23 0.75 -24.43 -1.07
C ALA A 23 0.49 -23.39 0.03
N GLU A 24 0.70 -23.74 1.30
CA GLU A 24 0.48 -22.84 2.44
C GLU A 24 1.49 -21.68 2.42
N THR A 25 2.77 -21.98 2.14
CA THR A 25 3.80 -20.97 1.91
C THR A 25 3.43 -19.99 0.79
N ASN A 26 2.83 -20.47 -0.31
CA ASN A 26 2.43 -19.60 -1.41
C ASN A 26 1.23 -18.70 -1.05
N VAL A 27 0.29 -19.20 -0.24
CA VAL A 27 -0.83 -18.41 0.29
C VAL A 27 -0.29 -17.29 1.19
N ASP A 28 0.64 -17.60 2.09
CA ASP A 28 1.28 -16.61 2.96
C ASP A 28 2.04 -15.56 2.15
N ASN A 29 2.85 -16.00 1.17
CA ASN A 29 3.55 -15.09 0.26
C ASN A 29 2.58 -14.19 -0.52
N GLY A 30 1.45 -14.72 -1.00
CA GLY A 30 0.40 -13.94 -1.64
C GLY A 30 -0.21 -12.90 -0.71
N ARG A 31 -0.44 -13.25 0.56
CA ARG A 31 -0.95 -12.35 1.59
C ARG A 31 0.04 -11.22 1.92
N ARG A 32 1.33 -11.56 2.06
CA ARG A 32 2.44 -10.61 2.26
C ARG A 32 2.55 -9.64 1.08
N LEU A 33 2.49 -10.15 -0.16
CA LEU A 33 2.53 -9.34 -1.38
C LEU A 33 1.33 -8.40 -1.51
N LEU A 34 0.12 -8.87 -1.19
CA LEU A 34 -1.06 -8.01 -1.14
C LEU A 34 -0.87 -6.88 -0.13
N GLY A 35 -0.48 -7.21 1.10
CA GLY A 35 -0.24 -6.25 2.17
C GLY A 35 0.79 -5.18 1.77
N ALA A 36 1.96 -5.62 1.29
CA ALA A 36 3.01 -4.72 0.83
C ALA A 36 2.56 -3.81 -0.33
N THR A 37 1.75 -4.33 -1.25
CA THR A 37 1.21 -3.56 -2.37
C THR A 37 0.23 -2.50 -1.87
N LEU A 38 -0.73 -2.87 -1.03
CA LEU A 38 -1.74 -1.95 -0.50
C LEU A 38 -1.10 -0.84 0.33
N VAL A 39 -0.18 -1.20 1.23
CA VAL A 39 0.58 -0.25 2.05
C VAL A 39 1.48 0.63 1.17
N GLY A 40 2.10 0.09 0.13
CA GLY A 40 2.90 0.87 -0.82
C GLY A 40 2.10 1.93 -1.58
N VAL A 41 0.86 1.62 -1.97
CA VAL A 41 -0.06 2.60 -2.59
C VAL A 41 -0.45 3.70 -1.60
N MET A 42 -0.72 3.32 -0.34
CA MET A 42 -1.02 4.26 0.73
C MET A 42 0.17 5.20 1.01
N ASP A 43 1.37 4.66 1.19
CA ASP A 43 2.60 5.44 1.44
C ASP A 43 2.88 6.42 0.31
N ARG A 44 2.77 5.98 -0.94
CA ARG A 44 2.96 6.87 -2.11
C ARG A 44 1.94 8.00 -2.12
N SER A 45 0.71 7.71 -1.71
CA SER A 45 -0.36 8.72 -1.62
C SER A 45 -0.09 9.72 -0.50
N ILE A 46 0.42 9.25 0.65
CA ILE A 46 0.88 10.09 1.76
C ILE A 46 2.04 10.97 1.29
N GLU A 47 3.09 10.41 0.70
CA GLU A 47 4.26 11.15 0.20
C GLU A 47 3.84 12.27 -0.75
N SER A 48 3.01 11.96 -1.76
CA SER A 48 2.54 12.97 -2.71
C SER A 48 1.74 14.10 -2.03
N ALA A 49 0.94 13.77 -1.02
CA ALA A 49 0.21 14.78 -0.25
C ALA A 49 1.16 15.62 0.62
N LEU A 50 2.15 15.00 1.27
CA LEU A 50 3.12 15.70 2.12
C LEU A 50 4.06 16.63 1.33
N GLU A 51 4.41 16.25 0.10
CA GLU A 51 5.13 17.14 -0.84
C GLU A 51 4.32 18.41 -1.15
N THR A 52 3.01 18.25 -1.37
CA THR A 52 2.08 19.35 -1.62
C THR A 52 1.98 20.27 -0.40
N VAL A 53 1.83 19.70 0.80
CA VAL A 53 1.76 20.46 2.07
C VAL A 53 3.07 21.22 2.36
N SER A 54 4.20 20.67 1.93
CA SER A 54 5.52 21.30 2.14
C SER A 54 5.82 22.40 1.11
N GLY A 55 4.91 22.67 0.16
CA GLY A 55 5.10 23.68 -0.88
C GLY A 55 6.09 23.25 -1.97
N GLY A 56 6.30 21.95 -2.15
CA GLY A 56 7.19 21.40 -3.17
C GLY A 56 6.67 21.65 -4.58
N ASN A 57 7.50 22.27 -5.43
CA ASN A 57 7.22 22.53 -6.86
C ASN A 57 7.50 21.32 -7.76
N ALA A 58 7.31 20.08 -7.27
CA ALA A 58 7.79 18.89 -7.97
C ALA A 58 6.94 18.46 -9.19
N PHE A 59 5.82 19.13 -9.47
CA PHE A 59 4.95 18.76 -10.59
C PHE A 59 5.31 19.59 -11.83
N ARG A 60 6.04 19.00 -12.77
CA ARG A 60 6.27 19.53 -14.12
C ARG A 60 5.26 18.96 -15.11
N ASP A 61 4.00 18.83 -14.70
CA ASP A 61 2.98 18.18 -15.51
C ASP A 61 1.88 19.18 -15.86
N GLU A 62 1.64 19.40 -17.15
CA GLU A 62 0.65 20.34 -17.69
C GLU A 62 -0.80 19.82 -17.59
N SER A 63 -1.07 18.99 -16.59
CA SER A 63 -2.41 18.47 -16.30
C SER A 63 -3.33 19.60 -15.82
N PRO A 64 -4.64 19.60 -16.16
CA PRO A 64 -5.60 20.55 -15.60
C PRO A 64 -5.69 20.51 -14.06
N LEU A 65 -5.24 19.42 -13.42
CA LEU A 65 -5.11 19.31 -11.96
C LEU A 65 -3.93 20.13 -11.40
N HIS A 66 -3.07 20.67 -12.26
CA HIS A 66 -1.87 21.42 -11.86
C HIS A 66 -2.22 22.81 -11.27
N ALA A 67 -3.22 23.49 -11.82
CA ALA A 67 -3.64 24.81 -11.34
C ALA A 67 -4.25 24.73 -9.92
N GLU A 68 -5.16 23.77 -9.69
CA GLU A 68 -5.75 23.53 -8.37
C GLU A 68 -4.69 23.14 -7.33
N ARG A 69 -3.72 22.30 -7.73
CA ARG A 69 -2.59 21.94 -6.85
C ARG A 69 -1.68 23.12 -6.55
N GLN A 70 -1.45 24.03 -7.50
CA GLN A 70 -0.62 25.21 -7.29
C GLN A 70 -1.27 26.20 -6.31
N GLU A 71 -2.60 26.38 -6.40
CA GLU A 71 -3.36 27.17 -5.41
C GLU A 71 -3.27 26.55 -4.02
N LEU A 72 -3.41 25.23 -3.91
CA LEU A 72 -3.25 24.50 -2.64
C LEU A 72 -1.83 24.66 -2.06
N CYS A 73 -0.79 24.52 -2.88
CA CYS A 73 0.60 24.76 -2.45
C CYS A 73 0.77 26.19 -1.90
N GLY A 74 0.19 27.19 -2.55
CA GLY A 74 0.18 28.58 -2.06
C GLY A 74 -0.52 28.72 -0.71
N ALA A 75 -1.66 28.06 -0.53
CA ALA A 75 -2.39 28.06 0.73
C ALA A 75 -1.57 27.39 1.86
N PHE A 76 -0.97 26.22 1.62
CA PHE A 76 -0.13 25.54 2.60
C PHE A 76 1.17 26.29 2.93
N ALA A 77 1.74 27.02 1.96
CA ALA A 77 2.90 27.87 2.20
C ALA A 77 2.60 29.00 3.23
N SER A 78 1.34 29.46 3.28
CA SER A 78 0.89 30.50 4.22
C SER A 78 0.61 29.99 5.64
N MET A 79 0.58 28.67 5.84
CA MET A 79 0.36 28.07 7.16
C MET A 79 1.58 28.20 8.06
N THR A 80 1.32 28.28 9.37
CA THR A 80 2.35 28.11 10.40
C THR A 80 2.86 26.67 10.43
N ASP A 81 4.03 26.44 11.04
CA ASP A 81 4.58 25.08 11.16
C ASP A 81 3.65 24.15 11.95
N ALA A 82 3.05 24.62 13.04
CA ALA A 82 2.09 23.84 13.83
C ALA A 82 0.85 23.43 13.02
N GLN A 83 0.35 24.32 12.15
CA GLN A 83 -0.76 23.99 11.26
C GLN A 83 -0.35 22.97 10.19
N ARG A 84 0.85 23.12 9.61
CA ARG A 84 1.37 22.14 8.66
C ARG A 84 1.53 20.78 9.31
N ASP A 85 2.08 20.71 10.50
CA ASP A 85 2.25 19.44 11.22
C ASP A 85 0.91 18.76 11.51
N ALA A 86 -0.11 19.51 11.95
CA ALA A 86 -1.46 18.99 12.12
C ALA A 86 -2.08 18.47 10.81
N VAL A 87 -1.83 19.13 9.68
CA VAL A 87 -2.27 18.65 8.36
C VAL A 87 -1.52 17.37 7.96
N ARG A 88 -0.21 17.30 8.22
CA ARG A 88 0.60 16.09 7.93
C ARG A 88 0.09 14.88 8.72
N GLU A 89 -0.23 15.08 9.99
CA GLU A 89 -0.85 14.05 10.85
C GLU A 89 -2.22 13.64 10.31
N LEU A 90 -3.10 14.60 9.99
CA LEU A 90 -4.43 14.32 9.44
C LEU A 90 -4.38 13.55 8.11
N VAL A 91 -3.40 13.83 7.26
CA VAL A 91 -3.17 13.10 5.99
C VAL A 91 -2.80 11.64 6.27
N ARG A 92 -1.87 11.40 7.21
CA ARG A 92 -1.47 10.06 7.62
C ARG A 92 -2.64 9.28 8.21
N ASP A 93 -3.39 9.89 9.13
CA ASP A 93 -4.54 9.27 9.77
C ASP A 93 -5.65 8.92 8.78
N ASN A 94 -5.96 9.83 7.84
CA ASN A 94 -6.98 9.54 6.83
C ASN A 94 -6.54 8.42 5.89
N ALA A 95 -5.28 8.43 5.44
CA ALA A 95 -4.77 7.38 4.56
C ALA A 95 -4.82 6.00 5.26
N SER A 96 -4.39 5.97 6.52
CA SER A 96 -4.48 4.83 7.43
C SER A 96 -5.92 4.30 7.57
N LEU A 97 -6.86 5.17 7.95
CA LEU A 97 -8.28 4.83 8.13
C LEU A 97 -8.95 4.39 6.83
N MET A 98 -8.59 4.97 5.68
CA MET A 98 -9.13 4.56 4.39
C MET A 98 -8.73 3.13 4.06
N LEU A 99 -7.44 2.77 4.23
CA LEU A 99 -6.98 1.41 3.97
C LEU A 99 -7.63 0.42 4.94
N PHE A 100 -7.63 0.71 6.24
CA PHE A 100 -8.30 -0.11 7.25
C PHE A 100 -9.80 -0.29 6.94
N GLY A 101 -10.47 0.79 6.53
CA GLY A 101 -11.88 0.78 6.16
C GLY A 101 -12.17 -0.08 4.94
N ILE A 102 -11.30 -0.07 3.93
CA ILE A 102 -11.41 -0.96 2.77
C ILE A 102 -11.29 -2.42 3.22
N CYS A 103 -10.25 -2.78 3.98
CA CYS A 103 -10.07 -4.13 4.50
C CYS A 103 -11.29 -4.60 5.30
N SER A 104 -11.74 -3.76 6.25
CA SER A 104 -12.93 -4.04 7.08
C SER A 104 -14.21 -4.22 6.26
N LYS A 105 -14.35 -3.50 5.15
CA LYS A 105 -15.53 -3.62 4.27
C LYS A 105 -15.51 -4.87 3.42
N LEU A 106 -14.33 -5.29 2.98
CA LEU A 106 -14.15 -6.54 2.24
C LEU A 106 -14.47 -7.74 3.12
N ASP A 107 -14.07 -7.73 4.39
CA ASP A 107 -14.40 -8.80 5.35
C ASP A 107 -15.90 -8.92 5.62
N GLN A 108 -16.66 -7.83 5.49
CA GLN A 108 -18.11 -7.80 5.71
C GLN A 108 -18.92 -8.28 4.50
N PHE A 109 -18.30 -8.53 3.34
CA PHE A 109 -19.02 -8.91 2.13
C PHE A 109 -19.30 -10.42 2.11
N PRO A 110 -20.57 -10.87 2.18
CA PRO A 110 -20.88 -12.30 2.22
C PRO A 110 -20.44 -13.02 0.94
N GLY A 111 -19.71 -14.12 1.10
CA GLY A 111 -19.18 -14.90 -0.03
C GLY A 111 -18.05 -14.19 -0.78
N PHE A 112 -17.36 -13.24 -0.14
CA PHE A 112 -16.16 -12.64 -0.69
C PHE A 112 -14.96 -13.59 -0.64
N GLU A 113 -14.17 -13.56 -1.71
CA GLU A 113 -12.86 -14.18 -1.78
C GLU A 113 -11.87 -13.19 -2.41
N VAL A 114 -10.70 -13.03 -1.77
CA VAL A 114 -9.53 -12.45 -2.40
C VAL A 114 -8.65 -13.57 -2.91
N ALA A 115 -8.50 -13.63 -4.23
CA ALA A 115 -7.47 -14.45 -4.86
C ALA A 115 -6.32 -13.57 -5.34
N VAL A 116 -5.09 -14.02 -5.09
CA VAL A 116 -3.89 -13.48 -5.72
C VAL A 116 -3.34 -14.54 -6.67
N HIS A 117 -3.10 -14.11 -7.89
CA HIS A 117 -2.51 -14.93 -8.94
C HIS A 117 -1.02 -14.71 -8.98
N LEU A 118 -0.23 -15.70 -8.55
CA LEU A 118 1.22 -15.64 -8.62
C LEU A 118 1.68 -16.35 -9.90
N ARG A 119 2.63 -15.72 -10.61
CA ARG A 119 3.13 -16.21 -11.91
C ARG A 119 4.65 -16.05 -11.96
N THR A 120 5.32 -17.05 -12.53
CA THR A 120 6.70 -16.93 -13.00
C THR A 120 6.72 -16.36 -14.42
N LEU A 121 7.61 -15.40 -14.70
CA LEU A 121 7.82 -14.73 -15.99
C LEU A 121 9.32 -14.60 -16.26
N PRO A 122 9.89 -15.10 -17.39
CA PRO A 122 9.28 -15.72 -18.56
C PRO A 122 9.93 -17.07 -18.91
N THR A 123 9.30 -18.18 -18.54
CA THR A 123 9.52 -19.47 -19.19
C THR A 123 8.53 -19.65 -20.34
N ASP A 124 8.91 -20.39 -21.38
CA ASP A 124 8.06 -20.68 -22.56
C ASP A 124 6.71 -21.36 -22.20
N ASP A 125 6.56 -21.82 -20.96
CA ASP A 125 5.32 -22.28 -20.33
C ASP A 125 5.17 -21.62 -18.95
N PRO A 126 4.32 -20.60 -18.78
CA PRO A 126 4.14 -19.94 -17.49
C PRO A 126 3.28 -20.80 -16.56
N GLU A 127 3.87 -21.30 -15.47
CA GLU A 127 3.09 -21.88 -14.38
C GLU A 127 2.30 -20.76 -13.70
N MET A 128 0.98 -20.79 -13.87
CA MET A 128 0.06 -19.95 -13.11
C MET A 128 -0.52 -20.77 -11.97
N ARG A 129 -0.41 -20.26 -10.74
CA ARG A 129 -1.09 -20.85 -9.58
C ARG A 129 -1.95 -19.79 -8.91
N ASP A 130 -3.21 -20.16 -8.69
CA ASP A 130 -4.22 -19.33 -8.07
C ASP A 130 -4.27 -19.66 -6.58
N PHE A 131 -4.12 -18.63 -5.74
CA PHE A 131 -4.17 -18.78 -4.29
C PHE A 131 -5.26 -17.87 -3.73
N VAL A 132 -6.22 -18.45 -3.03
CA VAL A 132 -7.18 -17.69 -2.23
C VAL A 132 -6.49 -17.32 -0.92
N ILE A 133 -6.30 -16.01 -0.69
CA ILE A 133 -5.51 -15.48 0.43
C ILE A 133 -6.38 -14.84 1.52
N ALA A 134 -7.66 -14.61 1.24
CA ALA A 134 -8.67 -14.25 2.22
C ALA A 134 -10.04 -14.69 1.74
N SER A 135 -10.88 -15.15 2.66
CA SER A 135 -12.28 -15.47 2.40
C SER A 135 -13.11 -15.14 3.63
N GLY A 136 -14.38 -14.77 3.42
CA GLY A 136 -15.28 -14.29 4.47
C GLY A 136 -15.52 -15.25 5.64
N ASP A 137 -15.08 -16.51 5.55
CA ASP A 137 -15.29 -17.54 6.58
C ASP A 137 -14.02 -17.89 7.39
N HIS A 138 -12.82 -17.49 6.96
CA HIS A 138 -11.56 -18.02 7.52
C HIS A 138 -10.46 -16.99 7.79
N ASP A 139 -10.41 -15.87 7.06
CA ASP A 139 -9.29 -14.92 7.16
C ASP A 139 -9.77 -13.47 7.01
N GLU A 140 -9.58 -12.69 8.07
CA GLU A 140 -9.94 -11.27 8.11
C GLU A 140 -8.79 -10.38 7.63
N LEU A 141 -9.00 -9.65 6.54
CA LEU A 141 -8.04 -8.69 5.99
C LEU A 141 -7.74 -7.56 6.98
N HIS A 142 -8.75 -7.08 7.70
CA HIS A 142 -8.57 -6.03 8.71
C HIS A 142 -7.71 -6.51 9.88
N GLY A 143 -7.72 -7.81 10.19
CA GLY A 143 -6.82 -8.41 11.18
C GLY A 143 -5.35 -8.33 10.77
N SER A 144 -5.06 -8.43 9.47
CA SER A 144 -3.69 -8.30 8.92
C SER A 144 -3.22 -6.86 8.73
N TYR A 145 -4.14 -5.90 8.70
CA TYR A 145 -3.84 -4.50 8.41
C TYR A 145 -2.72 -3.93 9.29
N HIS A 146 -2.84 -4.07 10.62
CA HIS A 146 -1.87 -3.50 11.55
C HIS A 146 -0.46 -4.06 11.32
N GLN A 147 -0.37 -5.39 11.19
CA GLN A 147 0.88 -6.07 10.88
C GLN A 147 1.49 -5.57 9.56
N TRP A 148 0.67 -5.41 8.51
CA TRP A 148 1.16 -4.90 7.23
C TRP A 148 1.67 -3.46 7.31
N VAL A 149 1.00 -2.60 8.08
CA VAL A 149 1.49 -1.23 8.29
C VAL A 149 2.85 -1.25 8.98
N ASP A 150 3.00 -2.04 10.03
CA ASP A 150 4.26 -2.16 10.77
C ASP A 150 5.39 -2.71 9.90
N ASP A 151 5.10 -3.78 9.15
CA ASP A 151 6.08 -4.48 8.31
C ASP A 151 6.46 -3.69 7.06
N TYR A 152 5.53 -2.93 6.47
CA TYR A 152 5.68 -2.40 5.12
C TYR A 152 5.60 -0.88 5.00
N SER A 153 5.06 -0.14 5.98
CA SER A 153 4.93 1.32 5.86
C SER A 153 6.21 2.03 6.31
N ASP A 154 6.67 2.96 5.46
CA ASP A 154 7.73 3.92 5.78
C ASP A 154 7.15 5.25 6.29
N GLN A 155 5.84 5.48 6.10
CA GLN A 155 5.16 6.74 6.41
C GLN A 155 4.38 6.70 7.73
N LEU A 156 3.93 5.51 8.12
CA LEU A 156 3.22 5.23 9.36
C LEU A 156 4.12 4.28 10.17
N THR A 157 4.69 4.78 11.26
CA THR A 157 5.34 3.93 12.27
C THR A 157 4.53 3.99 13.55
N GLU A 158 4.24 2.86 14.18
CA GLU A 158 3.75 2.87 15.56
C GLU A 158 4.76 3.58 16.46
N GLY A 159 4.35 4.72 17.02
CA GLY A 159 5.20 5.54 17.87
C GLY A 159 4.85 7.03 17.85
N GLY A 160 3.61 7.37 18.17
CA GLY A 160 3.24 8.61 18.82
C GLY A 160 2.95 8.34 20.29
#